data_AF-A0A2G5VEJ3-F1
#
_entry.id   AF-A0A2G5VEJ3-F1
#
_cell.length_a   1.000
_cell.length_b   1.000
_cell.length_c   1.000
_cell.angle_alpha   90.00
_cell.angle_beta   90.00
_cell.angle_gamma   90.00
#
_symmetry.space_group_name_H-M   'P 1'
#
loop_
_entity.id
_entity.type
_entity.pdbx_description
1 polymer ?
#
loop_
_entity_poly.entity_id
_entity_poly.type
_entity_poly.pdbx_seq_one_letter_code
_entity_poly.pdbx_strand_id
1 'polypeptide(L)'
;MSGCFDQIRCNCAFDLEGRRNAVASVASAALFFIAWWLMIDTAAVYDSKDWTNVYFIITISSTLAMFMVNAISNSQVRGESLHEGLLGTKGARLWLMAAFVVSFASLVAATWILFSDYVLRQGEHTVWPGVALFLTNFIIFASSCVYKFGRTEEMWA
;
A
#
# COMPACT_ATOMS: atom_id res chain seq x y z
N MET A 1 -47.32 8.38 15.82
CA MET A 1 -46.61 8.41 17.10
C MET A 1 -45.13 8.25 16.80
N SER A 2 -44.38 9.35 16.76
CA SER A 2 -42.94 9.33 16.52
C SER A 2 -42.26 8.70 17.74
N GLY A 3 -41.53 7.60 17.54
CA GLY A 3 -40.79 6.97 18.62
C GLY A 3 -39.64 7.84 19.10
N CYS A 4 -39.46 7.96 20.42
CA CYS A 4 -38.31 8.60 21.08
C CYS A 4 -36.94 8.10 20.62
N PHE A 5 -36.87 7.03 19.82
CA PHE A 5 -35.63 6.49 19.27
C PHE A 5 -35.20 7.12 17.94
N ASP A 6 -36.04 7.92 17.28
CA ASP A 6 -35.68 8.58 16.01
C ASP A 6 -34.74 9.80 16.22
N GLN A 7 -34.62 10.26 17.48
CA GLN A 7 -33.69 11.31 17.89
C GLN A 7 -32.32 10.79 18.35
N ILE A 8 -32.14 9.47 18.49
CA ILE A 8 -30.84 8.82 18.74
C ILE A 8 -30.24 8.36 17.40
N ARG A 9 -30.31 9.21 16.36
CA ARG A 9 -29.33 9.10 15.27
C ARG A 9 -28.02 9.67 15.80
N CYS A 10 -27.20 8.79 16.34
CA CYS A 10 -25.86 9.05 16.85
C CYS A 10 -25.11 10.00 15.92
N ASN A 11 -24.81 11.22 16.38
CA ASN A 11 -23.76 12.08 15.82
C ASN A 11 -22.37 11.40 15.88
N CYS A 12 -22.32 10.18 16.42
CA CYS A 12 -21.19 9.26 16.43
C CYS A 12 -20.79 8.79 15.03
N ALA A 13 -21.66 8.86 14.01
CA ALA A 13 -21.27 8.50 12.65
C ALA A 13 -20.14 9.43 12.11
N PHE A 14 -20.27 10.74 12.34
CA PHE A 14 -19.29 11.73 11.89
C PHE A 14 -17.97 11.66 12.69
N ASP A 15 -18.03 11.49 14.01
CA ASP A 15 -16.82 11.34 14.85
C ASP A 15 -16.14 9.97 14.65
N LEU A 16 -16.89 8.89 14.39
CA LEU A 16 -16.33 7.56 14.09
C LEU A 16 -15.69 7.51 12.69
N GLU A 17 -16.27 8.21 11.70
CA GLU A 17 -15.74 8.29 10.35
C GLU A 17 -14.45 9.11 10.28
N GLY A 18 -14.42 10.28 10.94
CA GLY A 18 -13.20 11.07 11.14
C GLY A 18 -12.11 10.30 11.90
N ARG A 19 -12.48 9.61 12.99
CA ARG A 19 -11.54 8.75 13.74
C ARG A 19 -11.05 7.56 12.91
N ARG A 20 -11.90 6.92 12.11
CA ARG A 20 -11.49 5.80 11.25
C ARG A 20 -10.51 6.25 10.18
N ASN A 21 -10.75 7.40 9.55
CA ASN A 21 -9.84 7.98 8.56
C ASN A 21 -8.49 8.38 9.19
N ALA A 22 -8.50 8.93 10.41
CA ALA A 22 -7.28 9.23 11.16
C ALA A 22 -6.52 7.95 11.54
N VAL A 23 -7.19 6.93 12.07
CA VAL A 23 -6.57 5.65 12.45
C VAL A 23 -6.01 4.93 11.22
N ALA A 24 -6.75 4.88 10.11
CA ALA A 24 -6.30 4.25 8.87
C ALA A 24 -5.05 4.95 8.29
N SER A 25 -5.02 6.28 8.30
CA SER A 25 -3.85 7.03 7.82
C SER A 25 -2.63 6.85 8.73
N VAL A 26 -2.79 6.93 10.05
CA VAL A 26 -1.70 6.65 11.01
C VAL A 26 -1.19 5.21 10.88
N ALA A 27 -2.09 4.22 10.79
CA ALA A 27 -1.72 2.81 10.64
C ALA A 27 -0.93 2.57 9.34
N SER A 28 -1.39 3.12 8.21
CA SER A 28 -0.66 3.00 6.94
C SER A 28 0.71 3.67 6.99
N ALA A 29 0.83 4.85 7.61
CA ALA A 29 2.10 5.55 7.75
C ALA A 29 3.09 4.77 8.63
N ALA A 30 2.60 4.19 9.73
CA ALA A 30 3.39 3.33 10.60
C ALA A 30 3.88 2.07 9.85
N LEU A 31 3.01 1.40 9.08
CA LEU A 31 3.39 0.24 8.27
C LEU A 31 4.45 0.61 7.22
N PHE A 32 4.27 1.73 6.52
CA PHE A 32 5.24 2.19 5.53
C PHE A 32 6.59 2.53 6.16
N PHE A 33 6.58 3.18 7.32
CA PHE A 33 7.79 3.49 8.08
C PHE A 33 8.50 2.21 8.52
N ILE A 34 7.77 1.21 9.03
CA ILE A 34 8.34 -0.09 9.43
C ILE A 34 8.96 -0.82 8.23
N ALA A 35 8.34 -0.75 7.06
CA ALA A 35 8.89 -1.37 5.86
C ALA A 35 10.23 -0.73 5.45
N TRP A 36 10.30 0.59 5.36
CA TRP A 36 11.54 1.29 5.04
C TRP A 36 12.59 1.17 6.14
N TRP A 37 12.16 1.08 7.40
CA TRP A 37 13.06 0.79 8.51
C TRP A 37 13.72 -0.57 8.35
N LEU A 38 12.93 -1.63 8.08
CA LEU A 38 13.45 -2.98 7.81
C LEU A 38 14.47 -2.98 6.67
N MET A 39 14.15 -2.28 5.58
CA MET A 39 15.04 -2.16 4.41
C MET A 39 16.39 -1.53 4.79
N ILE A 40 16.37 -0.41 5.52
CA ILE A 40 17.57 0.33 5.93
C ILE A 40 18.39 -0.48 6.95
N ASP A 41 17.73 -1.12 7.91
CA ASP A 41 18.39 -1.99 8.89
C ASP A 41 19.16 -3.12 8.21
N THR A 42 18.55 -3.79 7.23
CA THR A 42 19.25 -4.80 6.45
C THR A 42 20.37 -4.25 5.57
N ALA A 43 20.20 -3.06 4.98
CA ALA A 43 21.27 -2.44 4.20
C ALA A 43 22.45 -1.96 5.07
N ALA A 44 22.24 -1.73 6.37
CA ALA A 44 23.30 -1.32 7.30
C ALA A 44 24.11 -2.52 7.85
N VAL A 45 23.48 -3.69 7.96
CA VAL A 45 24.12 -4.91 8.52
C VAL A 45 24.88 -5.70 7.45
N TYR A 46 24.35 -5.77 6.22
CA TYR A 46 24.91 -6.60 5.15
C TYR A 46 25.72 -5.75 4.16
N ASP A 47 26.91 -6.23 3.80
CA ASP A 47 27.83 -5.54 2.89
C ASP A 47 27.38 -5.65 1.42
N SER A 48 27.96 -4.83 0.55
CA SER A 48 27.61 -4.66 -0.87
C SER A 48 27.76 -5.93 -1.72
N LYS A 49 28.41 -6.98 -1.18
CA LYS A 49 28.50 -8.31 -1.81
C LYS A 49 27.20 -9.11 -1.71
N ASP A 50 26.46 -8.95 -0.62
CA ASP A 50 25.22 -9.68 -0.36
C ASP A 50 23.99 -8.80 -0.64
N TRP A 51 24.18 -7.49 -0.81
CA TRP A 51 23.14 -6.51 -1.09
C TRP A 51 23.32 -5.83 -2.44
N THR A 52 22.59 -6.30 -3.46
CA THR A 52 22.66 -5.73 -4.82
C THR A 52 21.68 -4.57 -5.02
N ASN A 53 21.99 -3.67 -5.97
CA ASN A 53 21.13 -2.53 -6.31
C ASN A 53 19.70 -2.92 -6.74
N VAL A 54 19.49 -4.18 -7.13
CA VAL A 54 18.18 -4.71 -7.53
C VAL A 54 17.18 -4.65 -6.38
N TYR A 55 17.63 -4.84 -5.14
CA TYR A 55 16.76 -4.82 -3.95
C TYR A 55 16.16 -3.43 -3.70
N PHE A 56 16.95 -2.38 -3.96
CA PHE A 56 16.45 -1.00 -3.92
C PHE A 56 15.46 -0.71 -5.04
N ILE A 57 15.72 -1.18 -6.27
CA ILE A 57 14.83 -0.96 -7.42
C ILE A 57 13.44 -1.56 -7.16
N ILE A 58 13.37 -2.77 -6.60
CA ILE A 58 12.09 -3.43 -6.30
C ILE A 58 11.34 -2.70 -5.18
N THR A 59 12.05 -2.26 -4.14
CA THR A 59 11.44 -1.55 -3.02
C THR A 59 10.93 -0.15 -3.43
N ILE A 60 11.69 0.55 -4.29
CA ILE A 60 11.29 1.83 -4.87
C ILE A 60 10.08 1.64 -5.79
N SER A 61 10.04 0.58 -6.60
CA SER A 61 8.89 0.31 -7.48
C SER A 61 7.62 0.00 -6.69
N SER A 62 7.71 -0.75 -5.58
CA SER A 62 6.58 -0.94 -4.65
C SER A 62 6.11 0.38 -4.03
N THR A 63 7.04 1.25 -3.66
CA THR A 63 6.70 2.58 -3.11
C THR A 63 6.02 3.46 -4.15
N LEU A 64 6.51 3.45 -5.39
CA LEU A 64 5.87 4.16 -6.51
C LEU A 64 4.45 3.63 -6.74
N ALA A 65 4.27 2.31 -6.71
CA ALA A 65 2.96 1.68 -6.88
C ALA A 65 2.00 2.08 -5.75
N MET A 66 2.48 2.15 -4.50
CA MET A 66 1.71 2.69 -3.37
C MET A 66 1.26 4.14 -3.62
N PHE A 67 2.15 5.02 -4.09
CA PHE A 67 1.76 6.38 -4.46
C PHE A 67 0.73 6.39 -5.59
N MET A 68 0.90 5.56 -6.62
CA MET A 68 -0.03 5.48 -7.75
C MET A 68 -1.43 5.02 -7.34
N VAL A 69 -1.56 4.02 -6.45
CA VAL A 69 -2.85 3.53 -5.93
C VAL A 69 -3.56 4.63 -5.12
N ASN A 70 -2.79 5.39 -4.35
CA ASN A 70 -3.33 6.38 -3.41
C ASN A 70 -3.49 7.79 -4.00
N ALA A 71 -2.93 8.05 -5.19
CA ALA A 71 -3.05 9.33 -5.90
C ALA A 71 -4.44 9.53 -6.56
N ILE A 72 -5.17 8.45 -6.80
CA ILE A 72 -6.52 8.51 -7.39
C ILE A 72 -7.58 8.47 -6.29
N SER A 73 -8.57 9.35 -6.35
CA SER A 73 -9.70 9.32 -5.41
C SER A 73 -10.65 8.16 -5.73
N ASN A 74 -11.29 7.58 -4.71
CA ASN A 74 -12.29 6.54 -4.91
C ASN A 74 -13.54 7.07 -5.66
N SER A 75 -13.84 8.37 -5.52
CA SER A 75 -14.93 9.03 -6.28
C SER A 75 -14.71 9.04 -7.79
N GLN A 76 -13.47 9.25 -8.25
CA GLN A 76 -13.12 9.22 -9.68
C GLN A 76 -13.24 7.83 -10.30
N VAL A 77 -13.03 6.77 -9.52
CA VAL A 77 -13.15 5.37 -9.99
C VAL A 77 -14.61 4.94 -10.10
N ARG A 78 -15.45 5.42 -9.17
CA ARG A 78 -16.91 5.18 -9.14
C ARG A 78 -17.67 5.90 -10.25
N GLY A 79 -17.13 7.00 -10.76
CA GLY A 79 -17.73 7.74 -11.87
C GLY A 79 -18.76 8.78 -11.43
N GLU A 80 -18.71 9.22 -10.17
CA GLU A 80 -19.56 10.32 -9.66
C GLU A 80 -18.94 11.71 -9.89
N SER A 81 -17.87 11.80 -10.69
CA SER A 81 -17.25 13.09 -11.02
C SER A 81 -18.16 13.90 -11.95
N LEU A 82 -18.69 15.01 -11.45
CA LEU A 82 -19.48 16.00 -12.20
C LEU A 82 -18.75 16.64 -13.40
N HIS A 83 -17.44 16.40 -13.57
CA HIS A 83 -16.63 16.96 -14.65
C HIS A 83 -15.90 15.86 -15.44
N GLU A 84 -16.46 15.47 -16.59
CA GLU A 84 -15.81 14.58 -17.54
C GLU A 84 -14.68 15.31 -18.27
N GLY A 85 -13.44 15.10 -17.82
CA GLY A 85 -12.25 15.36 -18.65
C GLY A 85 -12.08 14.28 -19.74
N LEU A 86 -11.16 14.51 -20.70
CA LEU A 86 -10.95 13.68 -21.91
C LEU A 86 -10.75 12.17 -21.65
N LEU A 87 -10.20 11.78 -20.50
CA LEU A 87 -9.98 10.38 -20.10
C LEU A 87 -10.94 9.88 -18.99
N GLY A 88 -11.69 10.79 -18.35
CA GLY A 88 -12.76 10.53 -17.38
C GLY A 88 -12.56 9.33 -16.45
N THR A 89 -13.65 8.60 -16.21
CA THR A 89 -13.74 7.41 -15.36
C THR A 89 -12.92 6.22 -15.90
N LYS A 90 -12.76 6.13 -17.23
CA LYS A 90 -12.03 5.04 -17.89
C LYS A 90 -10.52 5.13 -17.62
N GLY A 91 -9.96 6.34 -17.68
CA GLY A 91 -8.55 6.60 -17.37
C GLY A 91 -8.22 6.35 -15.90
N ALA A 92 -9.10 6.75 -14.98
CA ALA A 92 -8.92 6.49 -13.55
C ALA A 92 -8.88 4.98 -13.24
N ARG A 93 -9.73 4.18 -13.89
CA ARG A 93 -9.72 2.72 -13.77
C ARG A 93 -8.47 2.09 -14.36
N LEU A 94 -8.04 2.55 -15.54
CA LEU A 94 -6.81 2.06 -16.18
C LEU A 94 -5.57 2.34 -15.33
N TRP A 95 -5.48 3.54 -14.76
CA TRP A 95 -4.38 3.90 -13.86
C TRP A 95 -4.37 3.06 -12.59
N LEU A 96 -5.54 2.87 -11.97
CA LEU A 96 -5.66 2.01 -10.79
C LEU A 96 -5.27 0.57 -11.12
N MET A 97 -5.69 0.04 -12.27
CA MET A 97 -5.27 -1.28 -12.76
C MET A 97 -3.74 -1.34 -12.92
N ALA A 98 -3.13 -0.36 -13.59
CA ALA A 98 -1.69 -0.30 -13.76
C ALA A 98 -0.95 -0.25 -12.41
N ALA A 99 -1.46 0.52 -11.44
CA ALA A 99 -0.88 0.63 -10.11
C ALA A 99 -0.91 -0.71 -9.36
N PHE A 100 -2.00 -1.47 -9.45
CA PHE A 100 -2.08 -2.82 -8.88
C PHE A 100 -1.15 -3.79 -9.61
N VAL A 101 -1.04 -3.73 -10.94
CA VAL A 101 -0.11 -4.56 -11.71
C VAL A 101 1.34 -4.32 -11.27
N VAL A 102 1.77 -3.06 -11.13
CA VAL A 102 3.12 -2.74 -10.65
C VAL A 102 3.33 -3.25 -9.22
N SER A 103 2.32 -3.11 -8.34
CA SER A 103 2.38 -3.61 -6.96
C SER A 103 2.52 -5.13 -6.87
N PHE A 104 1.79 -5.88 -7.71
CA PHE A 104 1.90 -7.34 -7.74
C PHE A 104 3.20 -7.79 -8.40
N ALA A 105 3.65 -7.10 -9.45
CA ALA A 105 4.92 -7.40 -10.11
C ALA A 105 6.11 -7.27 -9.15
N SER A 106 6.13 -6.24 -8.30
CA SER A 106 7.19 -6.08 -7.31
C SER A 106 7.15 -7.15 -6.21
N LEU A 107 5.97 -7.60 -5.78
CA LEU A 107 5.83 -8.73 -4.84
C LEU A 107 6.31 -10.05 -5.45
N VAL A 108 5.97 -10.32 -6.71
CA VAL A 108 6.44 -11.52 -7.42
C VAL A 108 7.95 -11.47 -7.61
N ALA A 109 8.52 -10.31 -7.97
CA ALA A 109 9.96 -10.12 -8.09
C ALA A 109 10.68 -10.33 -6.75
N ALA A 110 10.16 -9.78 -5.65
CA ALA A 110 10.72 -10.00 -4.31
C ALA A 110 10.65 -11.48 -3.89
N THR A 111 9.54 -12.16 -4.21
CA THR A 111 9.37 -13.60 -3.96
C THR A 111 10.36 -14.42 -4.78
N TRP A 112 10.55 -14.08 -6.06
CA TRP A 112 11.51 -14.74 -6.93
C TRP A 112 12.92 -14.66 -6.38
N ILE A 113 13.36 -13.47 -5.96
CA ILE A 113 14.69 -13.25 -5.38
C ILE A 113 14.88 -14.04 -4.08
N LEU A 114 13.87 -14.05 -3.20
CA LEU A 114 13.91 -14.84 -1.98
C LEU A 114 14.21 -16.31 -2.29
N PHE A 115 13.50 -16.89 -3.26
CA PHE A 115 13.69 -18.30 -3.61
C PHE A 115 15.00 -18.55 -4.38
N SER A 116 15.28 -17.74 -5.40
CA SER A 116 16.45 -17.88 -6.28
C SER A 116 17.75 -17.76 -5.52
N ASP A 117 17.90 -16.70 -4.72
CA ASP A 117 19.21 -16.30 -4.20
C ASP A 117 19.48 -16.86 -2.80
N TYR A 118 18.42 -17.15 -2.03
CA TYR A 118 18.54 -17.53 -0.61
C TYR A 118 18.01 -18.94 -0.29
N VAL A 119 16.84 -19.34 -0.81
CA VAL A 119 16.23 -20.65 -0.45
C VAL A 119 16.76 -21.81 -1.29
N LEU A 120 16.94 -21.62 -2.60
CA LEU A 120 17.36 -22.69 -3.52
C LEU A 120 18.88 -22.83 -3.62
N ARG A 121 19.64 -21.83 -3.16
CA ARG A 121 21.09 -21.88 -3.12
C ARG A 121 21.53 -22.83 -2.00
N GLN A 122 22.42 -23.77 -2.30
CA GLN A 122 22.99 -24.69 -1.31
C GLN A 122 24.32 -24.13 -0.79
N GLY A 123 24.45 -23.92 0.52
CA GLY A 123 25.63 -23.33 1.18
C GLY A 123 25.33 -22.76 2.58
N GLU A 124 26.37 -22.29 3.29
CA GLU A 124 26.23 -21.44 4.48
C GLU A 124 26.08 -19.98 4.04
N HIS A 125 24.85 -19.49 3.95
CA HIS A 125 24.53 -18.10 3.64
C HIS A 125 23.36 -17.64 4.49
N THR A 126 23.39 -16.36 4.89
CA THR A 126 22.34 -15.75 5.70
C THR A 126 21.09 -15.53 4.85
N VAL A 127 19.97 -16.16 5.23
CA VAL A 127 18.68 -16.09 4.51
C VAL A 127 17.91 -14.80 4.82
N TRP A 128 18.30 -14.09 5.88
CA TRP A 128 17.61 -12.90 6.40
C TRP A 128 17.42 -11.77 5.37
N PRO A 129 18.41 -11.40 4.53
CA PRO A 129 18.25 -10.32 3.55
C PRO A 129 17.09 -10.56 2.56
N GLY A 130 16.94 -11.79 2.07
CA GLY A 130 15.85 -12.16 1.18
C GLY A 130 14.49 -12.07 1.85
N VAL A 131 14.39 -12.53 3.10
CA VAL A 131 13.14 -12.47 3.88
C VAL A 131 12.76 -11.02 4.19
N ALA A 132 13.73 -10.19 4.55
CA ALA A 132 13.50 -8.78 4.80
C ALA A 132 13.05 -8.03 3.53
N LEU A 133 13.60 -8.35 2.36
CA LEU A 133 13.14 -7.78 1.09
C LEU A 133 11.69 -8.15 0.80
N PHE A 134 11.32 -9.42 0.96
CA PHE A 134 9.94 -9.88 0.78
C PHE A 134 8.99 -9.18 1.76
N LEU A 135 9.33 -9.16 3.05
CA LEU A 135 8.53 -8.52 4.09
C LEU A 135 8.36 -7.02 3.83
N THR A 136 9.43 -6.32 3.43
CA THR A 136 9.38 -4.90 3.09
C THR A 136 8.36 -4.63 1.99
N ASN A 137 8.44 -5.36 0.88
CA ASN A 137 7.52 -5.18 -0.25
C ASN A 137 6.07 -5.56 0.11
N PHE A 138 5.89 -6.62 0.91
CA PHE A 138 4.58 -7.03 1.41
C PHE A 138 3.95 -5.98 2.34
N ILE A 139 4.73 -5.41 3.26
CA ILE A 139 4.25 -4.38 4.18
C ILE A 139 3.92 -3.08 3.43
N ILE A 140 4.69 -2.70 2.41
CA ILE A 140 4.35 -1.54 1.54
C ILE A 140 3.03 -1.77 0.82
N PHE A 141 2.82 -2.96 0.26
CA PHE A 141 1.55 -3.31 -0.38
C PHE A 141 0.38 -3.28 0.62
N ALA A 142 0.55 -3.87 1.80
CA ALA A 142 -0.45 -3.84 2.87
C ALA A 142 -0.75 -2.41 3.32
N SER A 143 0.27 -1.56 3.48
CA SER A 143 0.12 -0.14 3.79
C SER A 143 -0.70 0.59 2.73
N SER A 144 -0.44 0.32 1.44
CA SER A 144 -1.22 0.86 0.33
C SER A 144 -2.70 0.46 0.43
N CYS A 145 -2.99 -0.82 0.70
CA CYS A 145 -4.36 -1.30 0.87
C CYS A 145 -5.05 -0.68 2.10
N VAL A 146 -4.33 -0.56 3.23
CA VAL A 146 -4.87 0.07 4.45
C VAL A 146 -5.20 1.54 4.21
N TYR A 147 -4.34 2.29 3.52
CA TYR A 147 -4.61 3.69 3.21
C TYR A 147 -5.77 3.84 2.22
N LYS A 148 -5.80 3.02 1.16
CA LYS A 148 -6.79 3.11 0.08
C LYS A 148 -8.19 2.67 0.52
N PHE A 149 -8.30 1.56 1.26
CA PHE A 149 -9.56 0.95 1.65
C PHE A 149 -9.99 1.27 3.09
N GLY A 150 -9.05 1.60 3.97
CA GLY A 150 -9.35 1.97 5.35
C GLY A 150 -9.96 3.36 5.48
N ARG A 151 -9.73 4.23 4.49
CA ARG A 151 -10.36 5.55 4.43
C ARG A 151 -11.72 5.47 3.74
N THR A 152 -12.75 6.05 4.36
CA THR A 152 -13.98 6.37 3.66
C THR A 152 -13.90 7.76 3.08
N GLU A 153 -14.11 7.86 1.77
CA GLU A 153 -14.32 9.13 1.09
C GLU A 153 -15.81 9.45 1.19
N GLU A 154 -16.15 10.44 2.00
CA GLU A 154 -17.51 10.97 2.11
C GLU A 154 -17.90 11.57 0.75
N MET A 155 -18.87 10.95 0.09
CA MET A 155 -19.55 11.57 -1.04
C MET A 155 -20.54 12.53 -0.42
N TRP A 156 -20.26 13.83 -0.49
CA TRP A 156 -21.18 14.88 -0.07
C TRP A 156 -22.41 14.79 -0.98
N ALA A 157 -23.42 14.06 -0.52
CA ALA A 157 -24.77 14.07 -1.09
C ALA A 157 -25.59 15.17 -0.40
#